data_AF-A0A9N7CDY5-F1
#
_entry.id   AF-A0A9N7CDY5-F1
#
_cell.length_a   1.000
_cell.length_b   1.000
_cell.length_c   1.000
_cell.angle_alpha   90.00
_cell.angle_beta   90.00
_cell.angle_gamma   90.00
#
_symmetry.space_group_name_H-M   'P 1'
#
loop_
_entity.id
_entity.type
_entity.pdbx_description
1 polymer ?
#
loop_
_entity_poly.entity_id
_entity_poly.type
_entity_poly.pdbx_seq_one_letter_code
_entity_poly.pdbx_strand_id
1 'polypeptide(L)'
;MIRLFITLPVTVALIIFAACNQAPVELSWLQWKWTSSPGVLALLVAALFYATGSASVWVVVLRQIRRARRAEQELRALRASLPDTDAPARTPGLTSAPANSPMLRAHVAQQPVETAPAPVAEPAPEAAPQPPALPRPPEHS
;
A
#
# COMPACT_ATOMS: atom_id res chain seq x y z
N MET A 1 -11.39 5.75 15.64
CA MET A 1 -12.60 6.38 16.23
C MET A 1 -13.88 5.62 15.91
N ILE A 2 -14.09 5.14 14.68
CA ILE A 2 -15.29 4.37 14.30
C ILE A 2 -15.51 3.09 15.12
N ARG A 3 -14.43 2.40 15.56
CA ARG A 3 -14.53 1.21 16.43
C ARG A 3 -15.27 1.50 17.73
N LEU A 4 -15.04 2.66 18.35
CA LEU A 4 -15.73 3.04 19.59
C LEU A 4 -17.24 3.15 19.36
N PHE A 5 -17.67 3.78 18.28
CA PHE A 5 -19.09 3.92 17.95
C PHE A 5 -19.80 2.59 17.67
N ILE A 6 -19.06 1.57 17.20
CA ILE A 6 -19.62 0.22 16.96
C ILE A 6 -19.61 -0.60 18.25
N THR A 7 -18.51 -0.57 19.02
CA THR A 7 -18.39 -1.39 20.22
C THR A 7 -19.19 -0.82 21.39
N LEU A 8 -19.31 0.50 21.50
CA LEU A 8 -20.02 1.15 22.60
C LEU A 8 -21.48 0.69 22.76
N PRO A 9 -22.34 0.71 21.72
CA PRO A 9 -23.72 0.24 21.87
C PRO A 9 -23.79 -1.25 22.23
N VAL A 10 -22.90 -2.08 21.67
CA VAL A 10 -22.81 -3.51 22.01
C VAL A 10 -22.43 -3.71 23.47
N THR A 11 -21.41 -2.99 23.95
CA THR A 11 -20.96 -3.05 25.35
C THR A 11 -22.06 -2.56 26.29
N VAL A 12 -22.76 -1.48 25.96
CA VAL A 12 -23.89 -0.98 26.76
C VAL A 12 -25.01 -2.01 26.81
N ALA A 13 -25.38 -2.61 25.68
CA ALA A 13 -26.39 -3.67 25.65
C ALA A 13 -25.99 -4.88 26.51
N LEU A 14 -24.71 -5.28 26.48
CA LEU A 14 -24.19 -6.36 27.32
C LEU A 14 -24.20 -6.00 28.81
N ILE A 15 -23.89 -4.74 29.17
CA ILE A 15 -23.98 -4.27 30.56
C ILE A 15 -25.43 -4.32 31.05
N ILE A 16 -26.38 -3.84 30.25
CA ILE A 16 -27.81 -3.90 30.58
C ILE A 16 -28.25 -5.37 30.70
N PHE A 17 -27.90 -6.21 29.73
CA PHE A 17 -28.17 -7.65 29.78
C PHE A 17 -27.62 -8.26 31.08
N ALA A 18 -26.39 -7.93 31.47
CA ALA A 18 -25.79 -8.46 32.68
C ALA A 18 -26.46 -7.95 33.95
N ALA A 19 -26.86 -6.68 33.99
CA ALA A 19 -27.61 -6.09 35.09
C ALA A 19 -29.00 -6.73 35.25
N CYS A 20 -29.67 -7.06 34.14
CA CYS A 20 -30.97 -7.73 34.15
C CYS A 20 -30.87 -9.24 34.43
N ASN A 21 -29.75 -9.88 34.11
CA ASN A 21 -29.54 -11.33 34.26
C ASN A 21 -28.56 -11.63 35.39
N GLN A 22 -28.90 -11.19 36.61
CA GLN A 22 -28.15 -11.40 37.85
C GLN A 22 -28.48 -12.72 38.55
N ALA A 23 -29.45 -13.50 38.05
CA ALA A 23 -29.86 -14.76 38.67
C ALA A 23 -28.65 -15.70 38.83
N PRO A 24 -28.33 -16.15 40.06
CA PRO A 24 -27.19 -17.02 40.30
C PRO A 24 -27.43 -18.39 39.65
N VAL A 25 -26.50 -18.83 38.82
CA VAL A 25 -26.49 -20.18 38.25
C VAL A 25 -25.29 -20.94 38.81
N GLU A 26 -25.53 -22.15 39.31
CA GLU A 26 -24.44 -23.04 39.69
C GLU A 26 -23.76 -23.59 38.45
N LEU A 27 -22.45 -23.39 38.36
CA LEU A 27 -21.59 -23.93 37.34
C LEU A 27 -20.66 -24.93 38.00
N SER A 28 -20.47 -26.06 37.33
CA SER A 28 -19.53 -27.09 37.77
C SER A 28 -18.58 -27.41 36.63
N TRP A 29 -17.29 -27.44 36.94
CA TRP A 29 -16.29 -28.00 36.07
C TRP A 29 -15.47 -29.04 36.83
N LEU A 30 -15.58 -30.30 36.39
CA LEU A 30 -15.12 -31.48 37.14
C LEU A 30 -15.68 -31.46 38.58
N GLN A 31 -14.81 -31.28 39.57
CA GLN A 31 -15.14 -31.26 41.01
C GLN A 31 -15.28 -29.83 41.55
N TRP A 32 -14.91 -28.82 40.77
CA TRP A 32 -14.98 -27.42 41.20
C TRP A 32 -16.37 -26.87 40.88
N LYS A 33 -17.07 -26.42 41.92
CA LYS A 33 -18.35 -25.72 41.80
C LYS A 33 -18.18 -24.25 42.15
N TRP A 34 -18.79 -23.38 41.35
CA TRP A 34 -18.88 -21.96 41.65
C TRP A 34 -20.21 -21.42 41.17
N THR A 35 -20.68 -20.34 41.80
CA THR A 35 -21.88 -19.62 41.39
C THR A 35 -21.47 -18.44 40.52
N SER A 36 -22.11 -18.29 39.37
CA SER A 36 -21.94 -17.11 38.51
C SER A 36 -23.25 -16.77 37.83
N SER A 37 -23.48 -15.49 37.59
CA SER A 37 -24.64 -15.08 36.79
C SER A 37 -24.30 -15.17 35.30
N PRO A 38 -25.27 -15.53 34.44
CA PRO A 38 -25.09 -15.52 32.99
C PRO A 38 -24.61 -14.15 32.46
N GLY A 39 -25.04 -13.07 33.12
CA GLY A 39 -24.57 -11.71 32.85
C GLY A 39 -23.07 -11.53 33.02
N VAL A 40 -22.51 -12.00 34.13
CA VAL A 40 -21.07 -11.91 34.41
C VAL A 40 -20.28 -12.74 33.41
N LEU A 41 -20.74 -13.95 33.07
CA LEU A 41 -20.10 -14.76 32.03
C LEU A 41 -20.07 -14.04 30.68
N ALA A 42 -21.20 -13.45 30.27
CA ALA A 42 -21.28 -12.70 29.01
C ALA A 42 -20.29 -11.52 28.99
N LEU A 43 -20.17 -10.78 30.10
CA LEU A 43 -19.21 -9.70 30.24
C LEU A 43 -17.76 -10.18 30.19
N LEU A 44 -17.43 -11.29 30.87
CA LEU A 44 -16.08 -11.86 30.83
C LEU A 44 -15.70 -12.31 29.43
N VAL A 45 -16.60 -13.01 28.73
CA VAL A 45 -16.37 -13.45 27.36
C VAL A 45 -16.17 -12.25 26.44
N ALA A 46 -17.03 -11.24 26.53
CA ALA A 46 -16.90 -10.01 25.76
C ALA A 46 -15.58 -9.27 26.07
N ALA A 47 -15.18 -9.20 27.33
CA ALA A 47 -13.92 -8.60 27.76
C ALA A 47 -12.71 -9.34 27.16
N LEU A 48 -12.72 -10.68 27.14
CA LEU A 48 -11.68 -11.47 26.49
C LEU A 48 -11.58 -11.15 24.99
N PHE A 49 -12.70 -11.20 24.26
CA PHE A 49 -12.70 -10.88 22.82
C PHE A 49 -12.23 -9.46 22.54
N TYR A 50 -12.64 -8.50 23.35
CA TYR A 50 -12.20 -7.11 23.22
C TYR A 50 -10.70 -6.96 23.47
N ALA A 51 -10.19 -7.59 24.54
CA ALA A 51 -8.77 -7.57 24.87
C ALA A 51 -7.93 -8.25 23.77
N THR A 52 -8.34 -9.42 23.29
CA THR A 52 -7.67 -10.14 22.20
C THR A 52 -7.68 -9.32 20.91
N GLY A 53 -8.83 -8.78 20.52
CA GLY A 53 -8.94 -7.93 19.33
C GLY A 53 -8.09 -6.65 19.43
N SER A 54 -8.02 -6.03 20.60
CA SER A 54 -7.16 -4.87 20.87
C SER A 54 -5.67 -5.24 20.81
N ALA A 55 -5.28 -6.36 21.42
CA ALA A 55 -3.92 -6.85 21.40
C ALA A 55 -3.42 -7.13 19.97
N SER A 56 -4.28 -7.69 19.09
CA SER A 56 -3.92 -7.92 17.68
C SER A 56 -3.55 -6.62 16.95
N VAL A 57 -4.27 -5.53 17.20
CA VAL A 57 -3.96 -4.21 16.62
C VAL A 57 -2.62 -3.69 17.15
N TRP A 58 -2.38 -3.83 18.45
CA TRP A 58 -1.13 -3.44 19.10
C TRP A 58 0.09 -4.16 18.53
N VAL A 59 -0.02 -5.47 18.25
CA VAL A 59 1.05 -6.24 17.62
C VAL A 59 1.43 -5.66 16.26
N VAL A 60 0.45 -5.27 15.44
CA VAL A 60 0.72 -4.67 14.12
C VAL A 60 1.42 -3.32 14.27
N VAL A 61 0.94 -2.45 15.16
CA VAL A 61 1.55 -1.13 15.41
C VAL A 61 2.99 -1.28 15.90
N LEU A 62 3.26 -2.19 16.85
CA LEU A 62 4.61 -2.48 17.33
C LEU A 62 5.54 -2.92 16.20
N ARG A 63 5.05 -3.76 15.27
CA ARG A 63 5.84 -4.18 14.09
C ARG A 63 6.11 -3.01 13.15
N GLN A 64 5.15 -2.12 12.93
CA GLN A 64 5.34 -0.92 12.11
C GLN A 64 6.40 0.01 12.72
N ILE A 65 6.33 0.27 14.03
CA ILE A 65 7.32 1.08 14.75
C ILE A 65 8.72 0.46 14.66
N ARG A 66 8.84 -0.86 14.85
CA ARG A 66 10.13 -1.56 14.73
C ARG A 66 10.72 -1.45 13.32
N ARG A 67 9.90 -1.54 12.27
CA ARG A 67 10.35 -1.35 10.89
C ARG A 67 10.82 0.07 10.62
N ALA A 68 10.10 1.07 11.12
CA ALA A 68 10.51 2.47 11.02
C ALA A 68 11.87 2.72 11.69
N ARG A 69 12.06 2.19 12.91
CA ARG A 69 13.34 2.29 13.62
C ARG A 69 14.52 1.64 12.89
N ARG A 70 14.30 0.50 12.22
CA ARG A 70 15.34 -0.14 11.39
C ARG A 70 15.74 0.72 10.20
N ALA A 71 14.76 1.29 9.50
CA ALA A 71 15.02 2.21 8.39
C ALA A 71 15.78 3.46 8.85
N GLU A 72 15.46 4.01 10.02
CA GLU A 72 16.21 5.12 10.61
C GLU A 72 17.65 4.77 10.98
N GLN A 73 17.88 3.54 11.48
CA GLN A 73 19.22 3.05 11.81
C GLN A 73 20.06 2.87 10.54
N GLU A 74 19.47 2.31 9.48
CA GLU A 74 20.12 2.18 8.17
C GLU A 74 20.45 3.56 7.59
N LEU A 75 19.54 4.53 7.66
CA LEU A 75 19.80 5.92 7.24
C LEU A 75 20.93 6.56 8.04
N ARG A 76 20.98 6.35 9.36
CA ARG A 76 22.07 6.86 10.20
C ARG A 76 23.40 6.20 9.87
N ALA A 77 23.42 4.89 9.60
CA ALA A 77 24.62 4.17 9.18
C ALA A 77 25.13 4.65 7.81
N LEU A 78 24.23 4.86 6.84
CA LEU A 78 24.58 5.43 5.53
C LEU A 78 25.09 6.86 5.68
N ARG A 79 24.43 7.69 6.50
CA ARG A 79 24.86 9.07 6.76
C ARG A 79 26.23 9.14 7.44
N ALA A 80 26.54 8.22 8.34
CA ALA A 80 27.85 8.12 8.99
C ALA A 80 28.94 7.58 8.06
N SER A 81 28.57 6.90 6.97
CA SER A 81 29.50 6.36 5.97
C SER A 81 29.77 7.34 4.82
N LEU A 82 28.99 8.42 4.73
CA LEU A 82 29.24 9.52 3.82
C LEU A 82 30.33 10.41 4.44
N PRO A 83 31.41 10.74 3.71
CA PRO A 83 32.38 11.72 4.19
C PRO A 83 31.67 13.04 4.46
N ASP A 84 32.07 13.75 5.53
CA ASP A 84 31.60 15.12 5.88
C ASP A 84 31.87 16.06 4.70
N THR A 85 30.95 16.03 3.73
CA THR A 85 30.95 16.93 2.60
C THR A 85 29.92 18.00 2.92
N ASP A 86 30.17 18.71 4.02
CA ASP A 86 29.66 20.07 4.22
C ASP A 86 30.46 20.99 3.27
N ALA A 87 30.22 20.83 1.97
CA ALA A 87 30.63 21.77 0.95
C ALA A 87 29.37 22.48 0.44
N PRO A 88 29.23 23.80 0.65
CA PRO A 88 28.11 24.56 0.12
C PRO A 88 28.33 24.75 -1.39
N ALA A 89 27.96 23.76 -2.19
CA ALA A 89 27.91 23.89 -3.65
C ALA A 89 26.86 22.93 -4.22
N ARG A 90 25.59 23.21 -3.94
CA ARG A 90 24.49 22.58 -4.65
C ARG A 90 24.33 23.25 -6.02
N THR A 91 24.90 22.67 -7.06
CA THR A 91 24.52 22.96 -8.44
C THR A 91 23.12 22.36 -8.70
N PRO A 92 22.15 23.13 -9.21
CA PRO A 92 20.79 22.64 -9.44
C PRO A 92 20.75 21.79 -10.70
N GLY A 93 20.65 20.48 -10.53
CA GLY A 93 20.40 19.54 -11.62
C GLY A 93 21.29 18.32 -11.52
N LEU A 94 20.69 17.13 -11.55
CA LEU A 94 21.36 15.84 -11.72
C LEU A 94 22.09 15.31 -10.47
N THR A 95 21.32 14.95 -9.44
CA THR A 95 21.75 13.83 -8.58
C THR A 95 21.51 12.54 -9.35
N SER A 96 22.55 12.02 -10.00
CA SER A 96 22.53 10.67 -10.56
C SER A 96 22.19 9.69 -9.44
N ALA A 97 21.07 8.97 -9.60
CA ALA A 97 20.75 7.87 -8.72
C ALA A 97 21.92 6.86 -8.71
N PRO A 98 22.22 6.21 -7.58
CA PRO A 98 23.30 5.22 -7.52
C PRO A 98 23.04 4.14 -8.58
N ALA A 99 24.09 3.66 -9.26
CA ALA A 99 23.99 2.74 -10.40
C ALA A 99 23.20 1.44 -10.11
N ASN A 100 23.03 1.10 -8.82
CA ASN A 100 22.26 -0.05 -8.34
C ASN A 100 20.88 0.31 -7.78
N SER A 101 20.35 1.50 -8.07
CA SER A 101 19.02 1.89 -7.61
C SER A 101 17.95 0.99 -8.22
N PRO A 102 17.04 0.41 -7.42
CA PRO A 102 15.94 -0.41 -7.94
C PRO A 102 15.02 0.38 -8.87
N MET A 103 14.93 1.71 -8.70
CA MET A 103 14.22 2.59 -9.65
C MET A 103 14.89 2.62 -11.02
N LEU A 104 16.23 2.60 -11.07
CA LEU A 104 16.99 2.66 -12.32
C LEU A 104 16.88 1.34 -13.08
N ARG A 105 16.88 0.20 -12.37
CA ARG A 105 16.55 -1.11 -12.95
C ARG A 105 15.12 -1.20 -13.48
N ALA A 106 14.15 -0.67 -12.74
CA ALA A 106 12.76 -0.63 -13.21
C ALA A 106 12.63 0.25 -14.46
N HIS A 107 13.33 1.38 -14.50
CA HIS A 107 13.32 2.29 -15.65
C HIS A 107 14.00 1.68 -16.89
N VAL A 108 15.14 1.01 -16.71
CA VAL A 108 15.84 0.27 -17.78
C VAL A 108 14.98 -0.90 -18.30
N ALA A 109 14.28 -1.62 -17.40
CA ALA A 109 13.35 -2.67 -17.81
C ALA A 109 12.09 -2.15 -18.53
N GLN A 110 11.78 -0.86 -18.36
CA GLN A 110 10.67 -0.18 -19.03
C GLN A 110 11.09 0.57 -20.30
N GLN A 111 12.38 0.67 -20.64
CA GLN A 111 12.80 1.22 -21.92
C GLN A 111 12.36 0.27 -23.05
N PRO A 112 11.42 0.67 -23.90
CA PRO A 112 11.23 0.01 -25.18
C PRO A 112 12.50 0.28 -25.97
N VAL A 113 13.06 -0.76 -26.58
CA VAL A 113 14.16 -0.66 -27.55
C VAL A 113 13.86 0.49 -28.51
N GLU A 114 14.63 1.56 -28.38
CA GLU A 114 14.62 2.68 -29.30
C GLU A 114 15.03 2.12 -30.66
N THR A 115 14.07 2.12 -31.57
CA THR A 115 14.27 1.73 -32.97
C THR A 115 15.41 2.58 -33.50
N ALA A 116 16.47 1.91 -33.96
CA ALA A 116 17.61 2.54 -34.62
C ALA A 116 17.12 3.58 -35.64
N PRO A 117 17.79 4.74 -35.76
CA PRO A 117 17.38 5.75 -36.72
C PRO A 117 17.46 5.16 -38.13
N ALA A 118 16.30 5.02 -38.76
CA ALA A 118 16.20 4.73 -40.18
C ALA A 118 16.96 5.81 -40.96
N PRO A 119 17.67 5.46 -42.05
CA PRO A 119 18.33 6.45 -42.88
C PRO A 119 17.28 7.43 -43.40
N VAL A 120 17.57 8.72 -43.21
CA VAL A 120 16.76 9.86 -43.66
C VAL A 120 16.49 9.71 -45.15
N ALA A 121 15.24 9.48 -45.53
CA ALA A 121 14.76 9.66 -46.90
C ALA A 121 14.54 11.16 -47.14
N GLU A 122 15.21 11.69 -48.16
CA GLU A 122 15.06 13.06 -48.64
C GLU A 122 13.58 13.43 -48.91
N PRO A 123 13.16 14.66 -48.61
CA PRO A 123 11.84 15.15 -49.00
C PRO A 123 11.86 15.45 -50.50
N ALA A 124 10.98 14.80 -51.25
CA ALA A 124 10.69 15.14 -52.64
C ALA A 124 9.94 16.48 -52.71
N PRO A 125 10.40 17.47 -53.49
CA PRO A 125 9.59 18.62 -53.86
C PRO A 125 8.98 18.42 -55.25
N GLU A 126 7.66 18.25 -55.26
CA GLU A 126 6.71 19.05 -56.05
C GLU A 126 7.03 19.31 -57.54
N ALA A 127 6.34 18.60 -58.43
CA ALA A 127 6.22 18.93 -59.85
C ALA A 127 4.73 19.14 -60.23
N ALA A 128 4.44 20.40 -60.58
CA ALA A 128 3.34 21.03 -61.31
C ALA A 128 2.11 20.23 -61.84
N PRO A 129 0.93 20.88 -61.92
CA PRO A 129 -0.35 20.25 -62.27
C PRO A 129 -0.49 19.98 -63.78
N GLN A 130 -0.96 18.78 -64.16
CA GLN A 130 -1.33 18.45 -65.55
C GLN A 130 -2.86 18.26 -65.71
N PRO A 131 -3.45 18.78 -66.82
CA PRO A 131 -4.91 18.89 -67.03
C PRO A 131 -5.58 17.59 -67.56
N PRO A 132 -6.93 17.48 -67.49
CA PRO A 132 -7.67 16.27 -67.87
C PRO A 132 -8.19 16.31 -69.32
N ALA A 133 -7.93 15.27 -70.13
CA ALA A 133 -8.56 14.91 -71.43
C ALA A 133 -7.66 13.85 -72.11
N LEU A 134 -8.07 12.72 -72.72
CA LEU A 134 -9.27 12.25 -73.42
C LEU A 134 -9.27 10.69 -73.47
N PRO A 135 -10.41 10.03 -73.72
CA PRO A 135 -10.52 8.57 -73.82
C PRO A 135 -10.01 8.04 -75.17
N ARG A 136 -9.29 6.90 -75.16
CA ARG A 136 -8.83 6.19 -76.36
C ARG A 136 -9.91 5.17 -76.81
N PRO A 137 -10.30 5.12 -78.09
CA PRO A 137 -11.35 4.22 -78.59
C PRO A 137 -10.85 2.78 -78.76
N PRO A 138 -11.77 1.79 -78.88
CA PRO A 138 -11.43 0.37 -78.95
C PRO A 138 -11.11 -0.02 -80.40
N GLU A 139 -10.07 -0.82 -80.59
CA GLU A 139 -9.78 -1.48 -81.87
C GLU A 139 -9.67 -2.99 -81.58
N HIS A 140 -10.76 -3.71 -81.86
CA HIS A 140 -10.77 -5.16 -82.04
C HIS A 140 -10.80 -5.42 -83.55
N SER A 141 -9.87 -6.24 -84.06
CA SER A 141 -9.81 -6.94 -85.37
C SER A 141 -10.58 -6.37 -86.55
#